data_AF-A0A2T2R9W8-F1
#
_entry.id   AF-A0A2T2R9W8-F1
#
_cell.length_a   1.000
_cell.length_b   1.000
_cell.length_c   1.000
_cell.angle_alpha   90.00
_cell.angle_beta   90.00
_cell.angle_gamma   90.00
#
_symmetry.space_group_name_H-M   'P 1'
#
loop_
_entity.id
_entity.type
_entity.pdbx_description
1 polymer ?
#
loop_
_entity_poly.entity_id
_entity_poly.type
_entity_poly.pdbx_seq_one_letter_code
_entity_poly.pdbx_strand_id
1 'polypeptide(L)'
;MRPVAEARDGTWTVGDAGEVDFQLRRGELALGDVREYPGWIHTLRQIDEGAIELEFIGSGVTWEFTAHYRRGVLRVAETKSLDLAQPGHYSVGSAGEVEVAVADGAPSLAEVSPAEGWDVSVDDTDPEELTATFSHHPTVWTFTARVEAGQLQIDLGYEIASPVPPEATG
;
A
#
# COMPACT_ATOMS: atom_id res chain seq x y z
N MET A 1 -2.41 -8.39 -6.20
CA MET A 1 -2.29 -7.13 -6.96
C MET A 1 -1.44 -7.39 -8.19
N ARG A 2 -1.78 -6.83 -9.36
CA ARG A 2 -0.89 -6.88 -10.54
C ARG A 2 -0.04 -5.60 -10.54
N PRO A 3 1.30 -5.67 -10.56
CA PRO A 3 2.12 -4.48 -10.69
C PRO A 3 1.78 -3.78 -12.01
N VAL A 4 1.48 -2.49 -11.93
CA VAL A 4 1.32 -1.61 -13.09
C VAL A 4 2.68 -0.98 -13.41
N ALA A 5 2.92 -0.71 -14.71
CA ALA A 5 4.21 -0.18 -15.16
C ALA A 5 4.40 1.31 -14.85
N GLU A 6 3.30 2.03 -14.63
CA GLU A 6 3.29 3.47 -14.37
C GLU A 6 2.11 3.86 -13.48
N ALA A 7 2.28 4.89 -12.67
CA ALA A 7 1.18 5.56 -11.99
C ALA A 7 0.40 6.39 -13.01
N ARG A 8 -0.90 6.12 -13.12
CA ARG A 8 -1.82 6.77 -14.06
C ARG A 8 -3.18 6.94 -13.41
N ASP A 9 -3.97 7.86 -13.94
CA ASP A 9 -5.38 7.98 -13.60
C ASP A 9 -6.22 6.89 -14.30
N GLY A 10 -7.49 6.81 -13.94
CA GLY A 10 -8.42 5.75 -14.31
C GLY A 10 -8.72 4.81 -13.15
N THR A 11 -9.16 3.59 -13.48
CA THR A 11 -9.64 2.62 -12.50
C THR A 11 -8.50 1.75 -11.94
N TRP A 12 -8.41 1.72 -10.61
CA TRP A 12 -7.48 0.93 -9.82
C TRP A 12 -8.22 -0.11 -9.00
N THR A 13 -7.74 -1.35 -9.02
CA THR A 13 -8.25 -2.41 -8.14
C THR A 13 -7.53 -2.35 -6.81
N VAL A 14 -8.25 -2.05 -5.73
CA VAL A 14 -7.73 -2.02 -4.36
C VAL A 14 -7.84 -3.42 -3.77
N GLY A 15 -6.77 -4.20 -3.93
CA GLY A 15 -6.69 -5.55 -3.38
C GLY A 15 -7.91 -6.43 -3.68
N ASP A 16 -8.53 -6.94 -2.61
CA ASP A 16 -9.79 -7.68 -2.60
C ASP A 16 -10.98 -6.84 -2.10
N ALA A 17 -10.78 -5.54 -1.90
CA ALA A 17 -11.76 -4.64 -1.32
C ALA A 17 -12.68 -3.98 -2.36
N GLY A 18 -12.16 -3.64 -3.53
CA GLY A 18 -12.95 -2.95 -4.55
C GLY A 18 -12.14 -2.31 -5.66
N GLU A 19 -12.74 -1.31 -6.29
CA GLU A 19 -12.16 -0.50 -7.35
C GLU A 19 -12.36 0.99 -7.06
N VAL A 20 -11.36 1.80 -7.37
CA VAL A 20 -11.40 3.27 -7.30
C VAL A 20 -11.07 3.83 -8.67
N ASP A 21 -11.96 4.64 -9.24
CA ASP A 21 -11.70 5.45 -10.42
C ASP A 21 -11.37 6.88 -10.00
N PHE A 22 -10.32 7.45 -10.56
CA PHE A 22 -10.01 8.87 -10.40
C PHE A 22 -9.44 9.44 -11.69
N GLN A 23 -9.45 10.77 -11.80
CA GLN A 23 -8.93 11.50 -12.95
C GLN A 23 -7.95 12.58 -12.50
N LEU A 24 -6.90 12.80 -13.28
CA LEU A 24 -5.99 13.93 -13.10
C LEU A 24 -6.19 14.90 -14.27
N ARG A 25 -6.69 16.10 -14.00
CA ARG A 25 -6.93 17.12 -15.02
C ARG A 25 -6.44 18.46 -14.54
N ARG A 26 -5.63 19.14 -15.36
CA ARG A 26 -5.11 20.49 -15.03
C ARG A 26 -4.37 20.55 -13.69
N GLY A 27 -3.76 19.43 -13.31
CA GLY A 27 -3.06 19.30 -12.04
C GLY A 27 -3.97 19.11 -10.82
N GLU A 28 -5.25 18.84 -11.02
CA GLU A 28 -6.23 18.57 -9.96
C GLU A 28 -6.70 17.11 -10.04
N LEU A 29 -6.74 16.44 -8.88
CA LEU A 29 -7.32 15.11 -8.73
C LEU A 29 -8.84 15.20 -8.52
N ALA A 30 -9.56 14.39 -9.27
CA ALA A 30 -11.01 14.24 -9.15
C ALA A 30 -11.36 12.77 -8.94
N LEU A 31 -12.03 12.47 -7.83
CA LEU A 31 -12.57 11.14 -7.57
C LEU A 31 -13.75 10.87 -8.51
N GLY A 32 -13.70 9.73 -9.20
CA GLY A 32 -14.78 9.19 -10.02
C GLY A 32 -15.65 8.22 -9.21
N ASP A 33 -15.87 7.04 -9.75
CA ASP A 33 -16.64 5.97 -9.10
C ASP A 33 -15.79 5.19 -8.08
N VAL A 34 -16.40 4.81 -6.96
CA VAL A 34 -15.85 3.88 -5.99
C VAL A 34 -16.79 2.69 -5.93
N ARG A 35 -16.26 1.49 -6.14
CA ARG A 35 -17.03 0.25 -6.15
C ARG A 35 -16.46 -0.75 -5.16
N GLU A 36 -17.21 -1.06 -4.13
CA GLU A 36 -16.85 -2.10 -3.17
C GLU A 36 -17.19 -3.49 -3.71
N TYR A 37 -16.34 -4.45 -3.36
CA TYR A 37 -16.67 -5.87 -3.50
C TYR A 37 -17.52 -6.36 -2.32
N PRO A 38 -18.25 -7.48 -2.45
CA PRO A 38 -19.12 -7.97 -1.39
C PRO A 38 -18.37 -8.17 -0.06
N GLY A 39 -18.93 -7.62 1.02
CA GLY A 39 -18.36 -7.71 2.38
C GLY A 39 -17.48 -6.53 2.79
N TRP A 40 -17.29 -5.56 1.89
CA TRP A 40 -16.53 -4.33 2.16
C TRP A 40 -17.47 -3.12 2.20
N ILE A 41 -17.04 -2.11 2.97
CA ILE A 41 -17.59 -0.76 2.94
C ILE A 41 -16.43 0.21 2.76
N HIS A 42 -16.65 1.34 2.08
CA HIS A 42 -15.64 2.38 2.01
C HIS A 42 -15.99 3.61 2.85
N THR A 43 -14.96 4.35 3.24
CA THR A 43 -15.06 5.68 3.84
C THR A 43 -14.09 6.61 3.11
N LEU A 44 -14.58 7.79 2.73
CA LEU A 44 -13.73 8.85 2.20
C LEU A 44 -13.02 9.56 3.36
N ARG A 45 -11.68 9.55 3.36
CA ARG A 45 -10.86 10.19 4.41
C ARG A 45 -10.46 11.60 4.03
N GLN A 46 -9.95 11.77 2.81
CA GLN A 46 -9.52 13.07 2.29
C GLN A 46 -9.83 13.17 0.80
N ILE A 47 -10.28 14.36 0.40
CA ILE A 47 -10.34 14.75 -1.00
C ILE A 47 -10.02 16.24 -1.11
N ASP A 48 -8.98 16.56 -1.86
CA ASP A 48 -8.61 17.92 -2.25
C ASP A 48 -7.97 17.92 -3.65
N GLU A 49 -7.55 19.10 -4.12
CA GLU A 49 -6.96 19.28 -5.45
C GLU A 49 -5.74 18.38 -5.71
N GLY A 50 -4.98 18.00 -4.67
CA GLY A 50 -3.74 17.24 -4.79
C GLY A 50 -3.77 15.85 -4.16
N ALA A 51 -4.83 15.47 -3.45
CA ALA A 51 -4.90 14.20 -2.74
C ALA A 51 -6.31 13.58 -2.73
N ILE A 52 -6.35 12.27 -2.92
CA ILE A 52 -7.51 11.40 -2.72
C ILE A 52 -7.08 10.31 -1.76
N GLU A 53 -7.82 10.11 -0.67
CA GLU A 53 -7.57 9.05 0.31
C GLU A 53 -8.88 8.35 0.68
N LEU A 54 -8.93 7.04 0.49
CA LEU A 54 -10.06 6.19 0.80
C LEU A 54 -9.62 5.02 1.67
N GLU A 55 -10.50 4.62 2.57
CA GLU A 55 -10.37 3.37 3.29
C GLU A 55 -11.51 2.43 2.93
N PHE A 56 -11.19 1.16 2.76
CA PHE A 56 -12.14 0.06 2.68
C PHE A 56 -11.98 -0.81 3.91
N ILE A 57 -13.08 -1.13 4.58
CA ILE A 57 -13.08 -1.88 5.83
C ILE A 57 -13.92 -3.14 5.65
N GLY A 58 -13.36 -4.29 6.01
CA GLY A 58 -14.03 -5.59 5.87
C GLY A 58 -13.36 -6.67 6.69
N SER A 59 -14.16 -7.44 7.46
CA SER A 59 -13.71 -8.64 8.19
C SER A 59 -12.40 -8.52 9.01
N GLY A 60 -12.17 -7.38 9.66
CA GLY A 60 -10.94 -7.14 10.45
C GLY A 60 -9.70 -6.81 9.61
N VAL A 61 -9.91 -6.45 8.35
CA VAL A 61 -8.89 -5.99 7.42
C VAL A 61 -9.28 -4.60 6.95
N THR A 62 -8.30 -3.72 6.83
CA THR A 62 -8.46 -2.40 6.23
C THR A 62 -7.57 -2.31 5.00
N TRP A 63 -8.12 -1.78 3.90
CA TRP A 63 -7.34 -1.35 2.75
C TRP A 63 -7.40 0.17 2.66
N GLU A 64 -6.27 0.83 2.64
CA GLU A 64 -6.16 2.23 2.29
C GLU A 64 -5.74 2.37 0.83
N PHE A 65 -6.37 3.28 0.12
CA PHE A 65 -5.99 3.72 -1.22
C PHE A 65 -5.67 5.21 -1.16
N THR A 66 -4.51 5.59 -1.70
CA THR A 66 -4.11 6.99 -1.85
C THR A 66 -3.70 7.30 -3.28
N ALA A 67 -4.14 8.45 -3.78
CA ALA A 67 -3.62 9.05 -5.00
C ALA A 67 -3.23 10.50 -4.71
N HIS A 68 -1.96 10.83 -4.89
CA HIS A 68 -1.39 12.14 -4.58
C HIS A 68 -0.71 12.70 -5.82
N TYR A 69 -1.04 13.94 -6.19
CA TYR A 69 -0.39 14.66 -7.27
C TYR A 69 0.32 15.91 -6.76
N ARG A 70 1.63 15.96 -6.97
CA ARG A 70 2.44 17.10 -6.53
C ARG A 70 3.63 17.32 -7.45
N ARG A 71 3.83 18.57 -7.88
CA ARG A 71 5.00 19.00 -8.67
C ARG A 71 5.25 18.13 -9.93
N GLY A 72 4.18 17.76 -10.64
CA GLY A 72 4.31 16.97 -11.87
C GLY A 72 4.52 15.47 -11.64
N VAL A 73 4.35 14.97 -10.42
CA VAL A 73 4.45 13.53 -10.11
C VAL A 73 3.13 13.06 -9.55
N LEU A 74 2.57 12.01 -10.17
CA LEU A 74 1.46 11.24 -9.63
C LEU A 74 2.02 10.06 -8.84
N ARG A 75 1.55 9.90 -7.62
CA ARG A 75 1.83 8.77 -6.74
C ARG A 75 0.51 8.07 -6.45
N VAL A 76 0.49 6.75 -6.60
CA VAL A 76 -0.63 5.92 -6.17
C VAL A 76 -0.09 4.88 -5.20
N ALA A 77 -0.76 4.71 -4.06
CA ALA A 77 -0.38 3.76 -3.04
C ALA A 77 -1.61 2.99 -2.53
N GLU A 78 -1.38 1.74 -2.14
CA GLU A 78 -2.36 0.85 -1.55
C GLU A 78 -1.74 0.19 -0.32
N THR A 79 -2.39 0.26 0.84
CA THR A 79 -1.91 -0.38 2.08
C THR A 79 -2.96 -1.32 2.62
N LYS A 80 -2.60 -2.59 2.83
CA LYS A 80 -3.43 -3.56 3.53
C LYS A 80 -2.99 -3.68 4.98
N SER A 81 -3.86 -3.35 5.91
CA SER A 81 -3.66 -3.55 7.34
C SER A 81 -4.44 -4.77 7.84
N LEU A 82 -3.74 -5.66 8.54
CA LEU A 82 -4.27 -6.85 9.20
C LEU A 82 -4.17 -6.64 10.71
N ASP A 83 -5.31 -6.40 11.34
CA ASP A 83 -5.40 -6.37 12.80
C ASP A 83 -5.37 -7.80 13.35
N LEU A 84 -4.74 -8.00 14.50
CA LEU A 84 -4.64 -9.31 15.17
C LEU A 84 -3.98 -10.40 14.30
N ALA A 85 -3.03 -9.99 13.48
CA ALA A 85 -2.24 -10.86 12.65
C ALA A 85 -1.53 -11.94 13.48
N GLN A 86 -1.22 -13.08 12.87
CA GLN A 86 -0.52 -14.19 13.52
C GLN A 86 0.93 -14.26 13.02
N PRO A 87 1.90 -14.67 13.84
CA PRO A 87 3.24 -14.98 13.34
C PRO A 87 3.18 -15.99 12.18
N GLY A 88 4.09 -15.85 11.20
CA GLY A 88 4.16 -16.73 10.03
C GLY A 88 4.61 -16.03 8.76
N HIS A 89 4.30 -16.64 7.61
CA HIS A 89 4.69 -16.14 6.29
C HIS A 89 3.65 -15.19 5.70
N TYR A 90 4.15 -14.09 5.13
CA TYR A 90 3.39 -13.05 4.46
C TYR A 90 3.94 -12.82 3.05
N SER A 91 3.05 -12.86 2.06
CA SER A 91 3.39 -12.48 0.70
C SER A 91 3.37 -10.96 0.56
N VAL A 92 4.47 -10.40 0.08
CA VAL A 92 4.62 -8.96 -0.21
C VAL A 92 4.38 -8.72 -1.69
N GLY A 93 3.15 -9.05 -2.12
CA GLY A 93 2.73 -8.92 -3.51
C GLY A 93 3.63 -9.69 -4.47
N SER A 94 4.13 -9.02 -5.51
CA SER A 94 5.07 -9.59 -6.48
C SER A 94 6.54 -9.45 -6.07
N ALA A 95 6.83 -8.78 -4.95
CA ALA A 95 8.18 -8.42 -4.56
C ALA A 95 8.90 -9.52 -3.77
N GLY A 96 8.16 -10.44 -3.16
CA GLY A 96 8.73 -11.55 -2.40
C GLY A 96 7.85 -11.99 -1.24
N GLU A 97 8.50 -12.61 -0.26
CA GLU A 97 7.87 -13.11 0.96
C GLU A 97 8.70 -12.73 2.19
N VAL A 98 8.00 -12.57 3.32
CA VAL A 98 8.57 -12.28 4.65
C VAL A 98 8.02 -13.29 5.65
N GLU A 99 8.88 -13.87 6.48
CA GLU A 99 8.47 -14.62 7.66
C GLU A 99 8.71 -13.78 8.91
N VAL A 100 7.65 -13.60 9.70
CA VAL A 100 7.69 -12.83 10.96
C VAL A 100 7.38 -13.72 12.15
N ALA A 101 8.17 -13.57 13.20
CA ALA A 101 7.94 -14.15 14.51
C ALA A 101 7.64 -13.05 15.54
N VAL A 102 7.18 -13.45 16.73
CA VAL A 102 7.08 -12.55 17.89
C VAL A 102 7.91 -13.17 19.01
N ALA A 103 8.93 -12.43 19.46
CA ALA A 103 9.83 -12.84 20.53
C ALA A 103 9.85 -11.74 21.60
N ASP A 104 9.67 -12.14 22.86
CA ASP A 104 9.68 -11.21 24.00
C ASP A 104 8.72 -10.01 23.87
N GLY A 105 7.62 -10.18 23.14
CA GLY A 105 6.62 -9.13 22.90
C GLY A 105 6.97 -8.15 21.80
N ALA A 106 8.03 -8.39 21.03
CA ALA A 106 8.44 -7.59 19.88
C ALA A 106 8.35 -8.39 18.56
N PRO A 107 8.08 -7.74 17.42
CA PRO A 107 8.18 -8.39 16.13
C PRO A 107 9.65 -8.75 15.84
N SER A 108 9.89 -9.91 15.25
CA SER A 108 11.23 -10.31 14.80
C SER A 108 11.18 -10.92 13.40
N LEU A 109 12.18 -10.57 12.60
CA LEU A 109 12.30 -11.06 11.24
C LEU A 109 12.96 -12.44 11.24
N ALA A 110 12.22 -13.46 10.80
CA ALA A 110 12.75 -14.82 10.69
C ALA A 110 13.44 -15.04 9.33
N GLU A 111 12.78 -14.64 8.25
CA GLU A 111 13.30 -14.78 6.87
C GLU A 111 12.75 -13.68 5.96
N VAL A 112 13.55 -13.26 4.98
CA VAL A 112 13.11 -12.41 3.88
C VAL A 112 13.63 -12.97 2.56
N SER A 113 12.71 -13.20 1.63
CA SER A 113 12.99 -13.81 0.34
C SER A 113 12.50 -12.89 -0.78
N PRO A 114 13.33 -11.95 -1.28
CA PRO A 114 12.96 -11.11 -2.40
C PRO A 114 12.83 -11.94 -3.69
N ALA A 115 11.85 -11.61 -4.51
CA ALA A 115 11.70 -12.16 -5.85
C ALA A 115 12.82 -11.65 -6.77
N GLU A 116 13.06 -12.36 -7.87
CA GLU A 116 14.08 -11.96 -8.86
C GLU A 116 13.84 -10.52 -9.37
N GLY A 117 14.90 -9.71 -9.34
CA GLY A 117 14.87 -8.31 -9.79
C GLY A 117 14.44 -7.28 -8.73
N TRP A 118 14.13 -7.72 -7.51
CA TRP A 118 13.82 -6.83 -6.39
C TRP A 118 15.00 -6.69 -5.44
N ASP A 119 15.33 -5.45 -5.09
CA ASP A 119 16.25 -5.13 -4.00
C ASP A 119 15.46 -5.05 -2.68
N VAL A 120 16.05 -5.51 -1.58
CA VAL A 120 15.42 -5.46 -0.26
C VAL A 120 16.30 -4.77 0.77
N SER A 121 15.69 -3.90 1.58
CA SER A 121 16.29 -3.30 2.77
C SER A 121 15.40 -3.54 3.97
N VAL A 122 16.00 -3.83 5.12
CA VAL A 122 15.28 -4.05 6.39
C VAL A 122 15.71 -2.96 7.36
N ASP A 123 14.73 -2.37 8.04
CA ASP A 123 14.89 -1.47 9.17
C ASP A 123 14.26 -2.15 10.41
N ASP A 124 15.09 -2.43 11.39
CA ASP A 124 14.75 -3.03 12.68
C ASP A 124 15.27 -2.17 13.84
N THR A 125 15.42 -0.86 13.60
CA THR A 125 15.97 0.07 14.60
C THR A 125 14.98 0.41 15.72
N ASP A 126 13.67 0.25 15.48
CA ASP A 126 12.62 0.37 16.47
C ASP A 126 12.31 -1.03 17.07
N PRO A 127 12.40 -1.23 18.40
CA PRO A 127 12.09 -2.53 19.00
C PRO A 127 10.62 -2.95 18.88
N GLU A 128 9.69 -2.02 18.62
CA GLU A 128 8.26 -2.31 18.49
C GLU A 128 7.82 -2.44 17.03
N GLU A 129 8.69 -2.11 16.06
CA GLU A 129 8.40 -2.12 14.64
C GLU A 129 9.55 -2.74 13.82
N LEU A 130 9.19 -3.64 12.91
CA LEU A 130 10.06 -4.14 11.86
C LEU A 130 9.51 -3.72 10.51
N THR A 131 10.34 -3.10 9.67
CA THR A 131 9.96 -2.71 8.32
C THR A 131 10.92 -3.30 7.27
N ALA A 132 10.37 -4.03 6.30
CA ALA A 132 11.09 -4.51 5.12
C ALA A 132 10.58 -3.78 3.86
N THR A 133 11.48 -3.12 3.15
CA THR A 133 11.18 -2.39 1.91
C THR A 133 11.78 -3.12 0.73
N PHE A 134 10.95 -3.47 -0.25
CA PHE A 134 11.33 -4.08 -1.50
C PHE A 134 11.19 -3.05 -2.61
N SER A 135 12.24 -2.84 -3.40
CA SER A 135 12.27 -1.83 -4.44
C SER A 135 12.63 -2.41 -5.80
N HIS A 136 11.86 -2.01 -6.80
CA HIS A 136 12.15 -2.24 -8.21
C HIS A 136 11.52 -1.09 -8.98
N HIS A 137 12.34 -0.08 -9.31
CA HIS A 137 11.89 1.20 -9.83
C HIS A 137 10.92 1.03 -11.02
N PRO A 138 9.78 1.76 -11.06
CA PRO A 138 9.35 2.83 -10.14
C PRO A 138 8.50 2.35 -8.96
N THR A 139 8.47 1.04 -8.70
CA THR A 139 7.60 0.43 -7.70
C THR A 139 8.34 0.17 -6.40
N VAL A 140 7.65 0.38 -5.29
CA VAL A 140 8.07 0.00 -3.95
C VAL A 140 6.97 -0.85 -3.32
N TRP A 141 7.37 -1.92 -2.64
CA TRP A 141 6.52 -2.64 -1.71
C TRP A 141 7.10 -2.52 -0.31
N THR A 142 6.23 -2.43 0.68
CA THR A 142 6.63 -2.36 2.08
C THR A 142 5.87 -3.41 2.87
N PHE A 143 6.59 -4.11 3.74
CA PHE A 143 6.03 -4.93 4.79
C PHE A 143 6.41 -4.26 6.12
N THR A 144 5.43 -4.03 6.98
CA THR A 144 5.67 -3.53 8.33
C THR A 144 4.96 -4.44 9.32
N ALA A 145 5.68 -4.84 10.36
CA ALA A 145 5.15 -5.59 11.49
C ALA A 145 5.32 -4.78 12.77
N ARG A 146 4.24 -4.58 13.52
CA ARG A 146 4.27 -3.90 14.83
C ARG A 146 3.60 -4.74 15.88
N VAL A 147 4.07 -4.67 17.12
CA VAL A 147 3.36 -5.26 18.27
C VAL A 147 2.83 -4.15 19.15
N GLU A 148 1.51 -3.95 19.12
CA GLU A 148 0.82 -2.95 19.94
C GLU A 148 -0.11 -3.64 20.95
N ALA A 149 0.00 -3.27 22.22
CA ALA A 149 -0.79 -3.88 23.31
C ALA A 149 -0.75 -5.43 23.34
N GLY A 150 0.37 -6.02 22.90
CA GLY A 150 0.56 -7.47 22.82
C GLY A 150 -0.10 -8.14 21.62
N GLN A 151 -0.55 -7.36 20.63
CA GLN A 151 -1.17 -7.83 19.40
C GLN A 151 -0.29 -7.46 18.21
N LEU A 152 -0.05 -8.44 17.33
CA LEU A 152 0.69 -8.21 16.09
C LEU A 152 -0.23 -7.54 15.07
N GLN A 153 0.22 -6.43 14.51
CA GLN A 153 -0.36 -5.77 13.34
C GLN A 153 0.60 -5.91 12.17
N ILE A 154 0.05 -6.18 10.99
CA ILE A 154 0.82 -6.28 9.74
C ILE A 154 0.25 -5.29 8.73
N ASP A 155 1.11 -4.43 8.21
CA ASP A 155 0.80 -3.53 7.10
C ASP A 155 1.58 -3.96 5.85
N LEU A 156 0.88 -4.13 4.73
CA LEU A 156 1.45 -4.46 3.41
C LEU A 156 1.16 -3.30 2.45
N GLY A 157 2.18 -2.50 2.16
CA GLY A 157 2.12 -1.35 1.28
C GLY A 157 2.59 -1.67 -0.14
N TYR A 158 1.92 -1.08 -1.11
CA TYR A 158 2.34 -0.95 -2.50
C TYR A 158 2.36 0.54 -2.85
N GLU A 159 3.41 0.98 -3.54
CA GLU A 159 3.53 2.35 -4.01
C GLU A 159 4.15 2.37 -5.41
N ILE A 160 3.60 3.22 -6.27
CA ILE A 160 4.17 3.57 -7.56
C ILE A 160 4.10 5.07 -7.78
N ALA A 161 5.17 5.63 -8.33
CA ALA A 161 5.24 7.04 -8.69
C ALA A 161 5.67 7.21 -10.14
N SER A 162 5.02 8.13 -10.86
CA SER A 162 5.38 8.43 -12.25
C SER A 162 5.25 9.91 -12.55
N PRO A 163 6.19 10.49 -13.34
CA PRO A 163 6.03 11.83 -13.87
C PRO A 163 4.79 11.91 -14.76
N VAL A 164 4.04 13.01 -14.64
CA VAL A 164 2.88 13.30 -15.49
C VAL A 164 3.32 14.27 -16.59
N PRO A 165 3.09 13.97 -17.88
CA PRO A 165 3.40 14.88 -18.97
C PRO A 165 2.68 16.22 -18.82
N PRO A 166 3.31 17.35 -19.17
CA PRO A 166 2.72 18.69 -19.01
C PRO A 166 1.43 18.89 -19.82
N GLU A 167 1.22 18.13 -20.90
CA GLU A 167 0.02 18.18 -21.72
C GLU A 167 -1.23 17.66 -20.98
N ALA A 168 -1.08 16.81 -19.96
CA ALA A 168 -2.19 16.37 -19.11
C ALA A 168 -2.58 17.42 -18.03
N THR A 169 -1.76 18.47 -17.89
CA THR A 169 -1.98 19.57 -16.94
C THR A 169 -2.46 20.88 -17.60
N GLY A 170 -2.68 20.89 -18.92
CA GLY A 170 -3.10 22.05 -19.72
C GLY A 170 -4.59 22.24 -19.92
#